data_AF-A0A7Y4XEM3-F1
#
_entry.id   AF-A0A7Y4XEM3-F1
#
_cell.length_a   1.000
_cell.length_b   1.000
_cell.length_c   1.000
_cell.angle_alpha   90.00
_cell.angle_beta   90.00
_cell.angle_gamma   90.00
#
_symmetry.space_group_name_H-M   'P 1'
#
loop_
_entity.id
_entity.type
_entity.pdbx_description
1 polymer ?
#
loop_
_entity_poly.entity_id
_entity_poly.type
_entity_poly.pdbx_seq_one_letter_code
_entity_poly.pdbx_strand_id
1 'polypeptide(L)' 'MTVIQSTSKTNREVSDEILRAVDELKQGSGFGSVEIVLHEGRVTQIEKREKLRFSQDSAKNQVSTKFTPTAKAAAK' A
#
# COMPACT_ATOMS: atom_id res chain seq x y z
N MET A 1 42.01 9.68 -21.70
CA MET A 1 40.58 9.50 -22.03
C MET A 1 39.97 8.63 -20.95
N THR A 2 39.31 9.23 -19.95
CA THR A 2 38.88 8.54 -18.73
C THR A 2 37.36 8.60 -18.65
N VAL A 3 36.70 7.49 -19.00
CA VAL A 3 35.22 7.38 -19.04
C VAL A 3 34.67 6.40 -17.99
N ILE A 4 35.51 5.91 -17.08
CA ILE A 4 35.15 4.79 -16.19
C ILE A 4 34.58 5.24 -14.83
N GLN A 5 34.70 6.52 -14.44
CA GLN A 5 34.17 7.01 -13.15
C GLN A 5 32.72 7.49 -13.19
N SER A 6 32.19 7.84 -14.36
CA SER A 6 30.84 8.40 -14.50
C SER A 6 29.75 7.32 -14.40
N THR A 7 29.99 6.14 -14.97
CA THR A 7 29.00 5.05 -15.02
C THR A 7 28.67 4.47 -13.64
N SER A 8 29.66 4.35 -12.75
CA SER A 8 29.45 3.80 -11.40
C SER A 8 28.67 4.74 -10.49
N LYS A 9 28.85 6.07 -10.63
CA LYS A 9 28.05 7.06 -9.88
C LYS A 9 26.60 7.02 -10.31
N THR A 10 26.34 7.05 -11.62
CA THR A 10 24.98 6.98 -12.15
C THR A 10 24.29 5.67 -11.78
N ASN A 11 25.00 4.53 -11.80
CA ASN A 11 24.43 3.25 -11.40
C ASN A 11 24.04 3.22 -9.91
N ARG A 12 24.85 3.84 -9.04
CA ARG A 12 24.53 3.97 -7.62
C ARG A 12 23.31 4.86 -7.39
N GLU A 13 23.24 6.00 -8.06
CA GLU A 13 22.08 6.92 -7.97
C GLU A 13 20.77 6.21 -8.35
N VAL A 14 20.77 5.48 -9.47
CA VAL A 14 19.60 4.69 -9.89
C VAL A 14 19.25 3.61 -8.87
N SER A 15 20.25 2.90 -8.34
CA SER A 15 20.03 1.86 -7.34
C SER A 15 19.42 2.43 -6.05
N ASP A 16 19.94 3.57 -5.58
CA ASP A 16 19.47 4.24 -4.38
C ASP A 16 18.01 4.73 -4.55
N GLU A 17 17.65 5.21 -5.74
CA GLU A 17 16.30 5.67 -6.06
C GLU A 17 15.28 4.53 -6.11
N ILE A 18 15.66 3.41 -6.75
CA ILE A 18 14.85 2.18 -6.76
C ILE A 18 14.66 1.66 -5.33
N LEU A 19 15.74 1.58 -4.55
CA LEU A 19 15.69 1.08 -3.18
C LEU A 19 14.78 1.94 -2.30
N ARG A 20 14.83 3.27 -2.40
CA ARG A 20 13.90 4.16 -1.68
C ARG A 20 12.46 3.87 -2.04
N ALA A 21 12.14 3.75 -3.34
CA ALA A 21 10.78 3.51 -3.79
C ALA A 21 10.22 2.17 -3.28
N VAL A 22 11.06 1.12 -3.26
CA VAL A 22 10.69 -0.20 -2.74
C VAL A 22 10.54 -0.17 -1.20
N ASP A 23 11.42 0.53 -0.50
CA ASP A 23 11.39 0.56 0.97
C ASP A 23 10.17 1.31 1.49
N GLU A 24 9.76 2.42 0.84
CA GLU A 24 8.50 3.10 1.14
C GLU A 24 7.29 2.18 1.00
N LEU A 25 7.29 1.27 0.02
CA LEU A 25 6.23 0.28 -0.15
C LEU A 25 6.18 -0.71 1.01
N LYS A 26 7.35 -1.16 1.49
CA LYS A 26 7.47 -2.10 2.61
C LYS A 26 7.07 -1.48 3.95
N GLN A 27 7.38 -0.21 4.16
CA GLN A 27 7.08 0.50 5.41
C GLN A 27 5.60 0.87 5.58
N GLY A 28 4.72 0.47 4.65
CA GLY A 28 3.29 0.68 4.80
C GLY A 28 2.83 2.09 4.43
N SER A 29 3.47 2.71 3.44
CA SER A 29 3.12 4.02 2.86
C SER A 29 1.69 4.21 2.35
N GLY A 30 0.85 3.18 2.39
CA GLY A 30 -0.49 3.18 1.77
C GLY A 30 -0.50 2.72 0.31
N PHE A 31 0.67 2.56 -0.32
CA PHE A 31 0.79 2.04 -1.68
C PHE A 31 0.86 0.50 -1.71
N GLY A 32 0.30 -0.10 -2.76
CA GLY A 32 0.26 -1.55 -2.98
C GLY A 32 1.22 -2.02 -4.07
N SER A 33 1.55 -1.12 -5.00
CA SER A 33 2.54 -1.40 -6.03
C SER A 33 3.26 -0.11 -6.43
N VAL A 34 4.48 -0.27 -6.93
CA VAL A 34 5.27 0.80 -7.54
C VAL A 34 5.70 0.34 -8.93
N GLU A 35 5.68 1.25 -9.89
CA GLU A 35 6.20 1.06 -11.24
C GLU A 35 7.35 2.04 -11.45
N ILE A 36 8.48 1.54 -11.94
CA ILE A 36 9.70 2.33 -12.14
C ILE A 36 10.10 2.19 -13.60
N VAL A 37 10.21 3.31 -14.31
CA VAL A 37 10.63 3.35 -15.71
C VAL A 37 12.08 3.80 -15.78
N LEU A 38 12.89 3.01 -16.47
CA LEU A 38 14.28 3.34 -16.77
C LEU A 38 14.44 3.66 -18.24
N HIS A 39 15.11 4.76 -18.55
CA HIS A 39 15.55 5.13 -19.89
C HIS A 39 17.02 5.51 -19.86
N GLU A 40 17.82 5.00 -20.80
CA GLU A 40 19.26 5.31 -20.91
C GLU A 40 20.03 5.16 -19.59
N GLY A 41 19.68 4.15 -18.80
CA GLY A 41 20.34 3.87 -17.51
C GLY A 41 20.06 4.91 -16.43
N ARG A 42 18.94 5.63 -16.53
CA ARG A 42 18.42 6.57 -15.51
C ARG A 42 16.96 6.25 -15.21
N VAL A 43 16.54 6.53 -13.98
CA VAL A 43 15.11 6.51 -13.64
C VAL A 43 14.49 7.76 -14.24
N THR A 44 13.45 7.57 -15.04
CA THR A 44 12.70 8.68 -15.65
C THR A 44 11.34 8.88 -15.01
N GLN A 45 10.79 7.84 -14.37
CA GLN A 45 9.47 7.89 -13.78
C GLN A 45 9.33 6.86 -12.66
N ILE A 46 8.63 7.26 -11.60
CA ILE A 46 8.20 6.37 -10.51
C ILE A 46 6.72 6.64 -10.27
N GLU A 47 5.87 5.65 -10.54
CA GLU A 47 4.45 5.70 -10.24
C GLU A 47 4.13 4.81 -9.04
N LYS A 48 3.26 5.30 -8.14
CA LYS A 48 2.81 4.55 -6.97
C LYS A 48 1.30 4.38 -7.06
N ARG A 49 0.83 3.14 -6.91
CA ARG A 49 -0.61 2.84 -6.90
C ARG A 49 -1.06 2.51 -5.48
N GLU A 50 -2.12 3.17 -5.06
CA GLU A 50 -2.70 3.02 -3.72
C GLU A 50 -3.23 1.61 -3.48
N LYS A 51 -3.11 1.12 -2.24
CA LYS A 51 -3.73 -0.12 -1.78
C LYS A 51 -4.91 0.20 -0.88
N LEU A 52 -6.11 0.14 -1.44
CA LEU A 52 -7.33 0.17 -0.65
C LEU A 52 -7.44 -1.11 0.17
N ARG A 53 -7.51 -0.95 1.50
CA ARG A 53 -7.77 -2.04 2.45
C ARG A 53 -9.18 -1.88 2.97
N PHE A 54 -10.07 -2.77 2.57
CA PHE A 54 -11.40 -2.86 3.16
C PHE A 54 -11.30 -3.72 4.41
N SER A 55 -11.34 -3.10 5.59
CA SER A 55 -11.40 -3.84 6.86
C SER A 55 -12.74 -4.59 6.93
N GLN A 56 -12.69 -5.91 6.93
CA GLN A 56 -13.88 -6.77 7.03
C GLN A 56 -14.48 -6.81 8.46
N ASP A 57 -13.84 -6.15 9.42
CA ASP A 57 -14.20 -6.20 10.83
C ASP A 57 -15.37 -5.28 11.23
N SER A 58 -15.82 -4.38 10.36
CA SER A 58 -16.98 -3.51 10.66
C SER A 58 -18.33 -4.23 10.56
N ALA A 59 -18.36 -5.49 10.08
CA ALA A 59 -19.60 -6.26 9.92
C ALA A 59 -20.04 -7.04 11.16
N LYS A 60 -19.32 -6.97 12.30
CA LYS A 60 -19.68 -7.72 13.52
C LYS A 60 -20.39 -6.92 14.61
N ASN A 61 -20.63 -5.61 14.44
CA ASN A 61 -21.24 -4.79 15.49
C ASN A 61 -22.78 -4.56 15.35
N GLN A 62 -23.49 -5.44 14.64
CA GLN A 62 -24.96 -5.35 14.50
C GLN A 62 -25.67 -6.66 14.85
N VAL A 63 -25.16 -7.45 15.81
CA VAL A 63 -25.96 -8.54 16.42
C VAL A 63 -25.64 -8.66 17.91
N SER A 64 -26.19 -7.74 18.70
CA SER A 64 -26.43 -7.97 20.13
C SER A 64 -27.92 -7.72 20.43
N THR A 65 -28.73 -8.70 20.04
CA THR A 65 -29.79 -9.30 20.86
C THR A 65 -30.42 -8.42 21.94
N LYS A 66 -31.50 -7.70 21.61
CA LYS A 66 -32.67 -7.51 22.51
C LYS A 66 -33.96 -7.40 21.69
N PHE A 67 -34.36 -8.50 21.06
CA PHE A 67 -35.80 -8.72 20.80
C PHE A 67 -36.34 -9.47 22.01
N THR A 68 -36.89 -8.72 22.97
CA THR A 68 -37.77 -9.28 24.00
C THR A 68 -39.18 -9.22 23.43
N PRO A 69 -39.78 -10.33 22.96
CA PRO A 69 -41.21 -10.35 22.71
C PRO A 69 -41.90 -10.30 24.08
N THR A 70 -42.34 -9.12 24.51
CA THR A 70 -43.26 -8.99 25.64
C THR A 70 -44.62 -9.53 25.20
N ALA A 71 -44.74 -10.85 25.15
CA ALA A 71 -46.03 -11.54 25.12
C ALA A 71 -46.59 -11.51 26.56
N LYS A 72 -47.04 -10.34 27.01
CA LYS A 72 -47.86 -10.25 28.23
C LYS A 72 -49.26 -10.70 27.86
N ALA A 73 -49.44 -12.02 27.93
CA ALA A 73 -50.62 -12.72 28.43
C ALA A 73 -51.94 -11.93 28.36
N ALA A 74 -52.66 -12.09 27.25
CA ALA A 74 -54.11 -12.15 27.29
C ALA A 74 -54.48 -13.50 27.94
N ALA A 75 -54.80 -13.50 29.24
CA ALA A 75 -55.27 -14.66 29.96
C ALA A 75 -56.59 -14.31 30.68
N LYS A 76 -57.66 -14.92 30.15
CA LYS A 76 -58.99 -15.23 30.71
C LYS A 76 -59.77 -14.16 31.48
#